data_AF-A0A355TSW5-F1
#
_entry.id   AF-A0A355TSW5-F1
#
_cell.length_a   1.000
_cell.length_b   1.000
_cell.length_c   1.000
_cell.angle_alpha   90.00
_cell.angle_beta   90.00
_cell.angle_gamma   90.00
#
_symmetry.space_group_name_H-M   'P 1'
#
loop_
_entity.id
_entity.type
_entity.pdbx_description
1 polymer ?
#
loop_
_entity_poly.entity_id
_entity_poly.type
_entity_poly.pdbx_seq_one_letter_code
_entity_poly.pdbx_strand_id
1 'polypeptide(L)'
;MTSRNKNIFAFATIATTAALGTALFSAGCGDSGDTTPAFVSPDKAANAIALYYDEATQATFKNSKIDSLRWIITDNKTGKRLAIGNNAQAITFPTEKTTDADKDSSVSTAKDETANDKCYVVLQMDGETFKNAEDVTVAAIYYNEKDEIAGFGSNSDIEWNYDKSKNKFNGQANANFFSEENVSNIYTEATPRMIAKDGVTTLSCNVYPKDESAKPVNIIGLVKVKIDEGGDKYIQAVDNGIPVQYKGIAYTDKWGIDVDVDDIKTASRAIDVGATGIYVTDRKVTAFEIVSG
;
A
#
# COMPACT_ATOMS: atom_id res chain seq x y z
N MET A 1 44.13 11.02 -15.59
CA MET A 1 43.28 12.04 -16.24
C MET A 1 42.51 11.31 -17.34
N THR A 2 41.25 10.95 -17.09
CA THR A 2 40.22 10.67 -18.12
C THR A 2 38.88 10.40 -17.43
N SER A 3 38.05 11.44 -17.43
CA SER A 3 36.59 11.47 -17.59
C SER A 3 35.72 10.41 -16.88
N ARG A 4 35.14 10.80 -15.74
CA ARG A 4 33.95 10.17 -15.12
C ARG A 4 32.70 10.58 -15.91
N ASN A 5 32.16 9.69 -16.74
CA ASN A 5 30.77 9.79 -17.18
C ASN A 5 29.91 8.90 -16.28
N LYS A 6 29.28 9.53 -15.29
CA LYS A 6 28.24 8.90 -14.47
C LYS A 6 26.97 8.87 -15.31
N ASN A 7 26.60 7.70 -15.83
CA ASN A 7 25.25 7.51 -16.36
C ASN A 7 24.31 7.29 -15.18
N ILE A 8 23.87 8.40 -14.59
CA ILE A 8 22.72 8.41 -13.69
C ILE A 8 21.51 8.20 -14.59
N PHE A 9 21.01 6.97 -14.69
CA PHE A 9 19.63 6.76 -15.10
C PHE A 9 18.75 7.28 -13.96
N ALA A 10 18.54 8.60 -13.96
CA ALA A 10 17.44 9.21 -13.27
C ALA A 10 16.19 8.63 -13.93
N PHE A 11 15.53 7.71 -13.24
CA PHE A 11 14.14 7.43 -13.54
C PHE A 11 13.43 8.77 -13.46
N ALA A 12 13.03 9.29 -14.63
CA ALA A 12 12.16 10.43 -14.70
C ALA A 12 10.88 10.02 -14.00
N THR A 13 10.73 10.49 -12.76
CA THR A 13 9.46 10.69 -12.11
C THR A 13 8.59 11.37 -13.17
N ILE A 14 7.58 10.68 -13.69
CA ILE A 14 6.63 11.28 -14.62
C ILE A 14 5.90 12.35 -13.80
N ALA A 15 6.40 13.56 -13.90
CA ALA A 15 5.69 14.75 -13.48
C ALA A 15 4.52 14.93 -14.43
N THR A 16 3.35 15.14 -13.82
CA THR A 16 2.19 15.84 -14.39
C THR A 16 1.54 15.21 -15.62
N THR A 17 0.51 14.42 -15.35
CA THR A 17 -0.81 14.91 -15.76
C THR A 17 -1.60 15.18 -14.49
N ALA A 18 -1.71 16.46 -14.13
CA ALA A 18 -2.69 16.91 -13.17
C ALA A 18 -4.08 16.68 -13.77
N ALA A 19 -4.63 15.49 -13.59
CA ALA A 19 -6.06 15.37 -13.44
C ALA A 19 -6.37 15.71 -11.98
N LEU A 20 -6.30 17.00 -11.65
CA LEU A 20 -7.11 17.58 -10.60
C LEU A 20 -8.56 17.36 -11.05
N GLY A 21 -9.08 16.17 -10.78
CA GLY A 21 -10.51 15.93 -10.75
C GLY A 21 -11.05 16.78 -9.61
N THR A 22 -11.48 17.98 -9.96
CA THR A 22 -12.26 18.86 -9.11
C THR A 22 -13.53 18.13 -8.69
N ALA A 23 -13.48 17.43 -7.56
CA ALA A 23 -14.65 17.23 -6.71
C ALA A 23 -14.79 18.42 -5.75
N LEU A 24 -14.74 19.63 -6.33
CA LEU A 24 -15.31 20.83 -5.72
C LEU A 24 -16.78 20.84 -6.11
N PHE A 25 -17.63 20.21 -5.30
CA PHE A 25 -19.04 20.57 -5.24
C PHE A 25 -19.51 20.71 -3.79
N SER A 26 -19.50 21.98 -3.38
CA SER A 26 -20.47 22.64 -2.51
C SER A 26 -20.82 21.99 -1.16
N ALA A 27 -20.24 22.52 -0.09
CA ALA A 27 -21.03 22.98 1.04
C ALA A 27 -20.37 24.22 1.67
N GLY A 28 -21.04 25.36 1.56
CA GLY A 28 -20.81 26.53 2.43
C GLY A 28 -19.70 27.48 2.00
N CYS A 29 -20.07 28.53 1.28
CA CYS A 29 -19.31 29.78 1.28
C CYS A 29 -19.33 30.33 2.71
N GLY A 30 -18.17 30.42 3.36
CA GLY A 30 -18.05 30.90 4.73
C GLY A 30 -16.59 31.26 5.03
N ASP A 31 -16.38 32.56 5.07
CA ASP A 31 -15.17 33.33 5.32
C ASP A 31 -14.24 32.81 6.44
N SER A 32 -12.97 33.25 6.37
CA SER A 32 -11.89 33.19 7.36
C SER A 32 -11.15 31.87 7.60
N GLY A 33 -10.01 31.74 6.89
CA GLY A 33 -8.71 31.50 7.52
C GLY A 33 -8.53 30.23 8.34
N ASP A 34 -8.78 29.06 7.74
CA ASP A 34 -8.30 27.79 8.29
C ASP A 34 -7.76 26.93 7.15
N THR A 35 -6.42 26.83 7.04
CA THR A 35 -5.74 25.97 6.07
C THR A 35 -5.65 24.52 6.55
N THR A 36 -6.50 24.12 7.49
CA THR A 36 -6.65 22.71 7.87
C THR A 36 -7.12 21.92 6.63
N PRO A 37 -6.41 20.85 6.22
CA PRO A 37 -6.85 20.01 5.12
C PRO A 37 -8.30 19.57 5.34
N ALA A 38 -9.16 19.79 4.36
CA ALA A 38 -10.55 19.34 4.45
C ALA A 38 -10.56 17.80 4.46
N PHE A 39 -10.71 17.20 5.64
CA PHE A 39 -10.87 15.76 5.77
C PHE A 39 -12.19 15.33 5.13
N VAL A 40 -12.11 14.39 4.20
CA VAL A 40 -13.32 13.81 3.59
C VAL A 40 -13.92 12.84 4.60
N SER A 41 -15.12 13.15 5.09
CA SER A 41 -15.90 12.24 5.94
C SER A 41 -16.29 10.98 5.14
N PRO A 42 -16.19 9.77 5.72
CA PRO A 42 -16.52 8.52 5.02
C PRO A 42 -17.93 8.50 4.42
N ASP A 43 -18.91 9.08 5.12
CA ASP A 43 -20.32 9.15 4.70
C ASP A 43 -20.54 10.04 3.47
N LYS A 44 -19.58 10.93 3.18
CA LYS A 44 -19.63 11.87 2.05
C LYS A 44 -18.64 11.49 0.94
N ALA A 45 -17.79 10.49 1.19
CA ALA A 45 -16.77 10.07 0.25
C ALA A 45 -17.42 9.28 -0.90
N ALA A 46 -17.26 9.78 -2.12
CA ALA A 46 -17.60 9.04 -3.34
C ALA A 46 -16.35 8.41 -3.94
N ASN A 47 -16.50 7.22 -4.51
CA ASN A 47 -15.44 6.47 -5.18
C ASN A 47 -14.22 6.22 -4.28
N ALA A 48 -14.46 5.87 -3.01
CA ALA A 48 -13.40 5.67 -2.03
C ALA A 48 -13.62 4.42 -1.19
N ILE A 49 -12.54 3.94 -0.58
CA ILE A 49 -12.57 2.92 0.47
C ILE A 49 -12.27 3.60 1.81
N ALA A 50 -13.17 3.51 2.77
CA ALA A 50 -12.92 3.95 4.14
C ALA A 50 -12.34 2.79 4.97
N LEU A 51 -11.20 3.01 5.62
CA LEU A 51 -10.65 2.09 6.60
C LEU A 51 -10.92 2.66 7.99
N TYR A 52 -11.58 1.87 8.84
CA TYR A 52 -11.89 2.24 10.22
C TYR A 52 -11.00 1.49 11.20
N TYR A 53 -10.45 2.19 12.19
CA TYR A 53 -9.60 1.61 13.22
C TYR A 53 -10.37 1.46 14.52
N ASP A 54 -10.15 0.36 15.23
CA ASP A 54 -10.71 0.16 16.57
C ASP A 54 -10.01 1.03 17.63
N GLU A 55 -10.59 1.09 18.83
CA GLU A 55 -10.07 1.91 19.92
C GLU A 55 -8.65 1.50 20.35
N ALA A 56 -8.32 0.21 20.28
CA ALA A 56 -7.00 -0.31 20.64
C ALA A 56 -5.93 0.14 19.64
N THR A 57 -6.24 0.10 18.34
CA THR A 57 -5.37 0.60 17.28
C THR A 57 -5.24 2.11 17.36
N GLN A 58 -6.35 2.83 17.60
CA GLN A 58 -6.31 4.27 17.81
C GLN A 58 -5.43 4.66 19.01
N ALA A 59 -5.51 3.94 20.12
CA ALA A 59 -4.65 4.16 21.29
C ALA A 59 -3.17 3.90 20.94
N THR A 60 -2.89 2.85 20.16
CA THR A 60 -1.54 2.58 19.64
C THR A 60 -1.05 3.73 18.78
N PHE A 61 -1.88 4.24 17.87
CA PHE A 61 -1.51 5.37 17.02
C PHE A 61 -1.18 6.63 17.83
N LYS A 62 -2.01 6.97 18.83
CA LYS A 62 -1.73 8.09 19.73
C LYS A 62 -0.43 7.91 20.51
N ASN A 63 -0.20 6.72 21.08
CA ASN A 63 0.98 6.44 21.91
C ASN A 63 2.28 6.42 21.10
N SER A 64 2.23 5.84 19.90
CA SER A 64 3.38 5.70 19.00
C SER A 64 3.51 6.86 18.01
N LYS A 65 2.65 7.89 18.13
CA LYS A 65 2.63 9.07 17.25
C LYS A 65 2.52 8.70 15.77
N ILE A 66 1.70 7.71 15.45
CA ILE A 66 1.38 7.28 14.09
C ILE A 66 0.25 8.16 13.59
N ASP A 67 0.50 8.94 12.55
CA ASP A 67 -0.41 9.98 12.08
C ASP A 67 -0.74 9.86 10.59
N SER A 68 -0.05 8.98 9.86
CA SER A 68 -0.16 8.92 8.41
C SER A 68 0.15 7.53 7.85
N LEU A 69 -0.27 7.30 6.61
CA LEU A 69 0.04 6.09 5.86
C LEU A 69 0.25 6.35 4.37
N ARG A 70 0.98 5.44 3.72
CA ARG A 70 0.92 5.24 2.27
C ARG A 70 0.22 3.93 1.97
N TRP A 71 -0.47 3.86 0.84
CA TRP A 71 -1.32 2.72 0.53
C TRP A 71 -1.34 2.40 -0.96
N ILE A 72 -1.63 1.15 -1.30
CA ILE A 72 -1.83 0.65 -2.66
C ILE A 72 -3.08 -0.23 -2.68
N ILE A 73 -3.91 -0.07 -3.73
CA ILE A 73 -5.08 -0.89 -3.98
C ILE A 73 -4.78 -1.75 -5.20
N THR A 74 -4.88 -3.07 -5.04
CA THR A 74 -4.58 -4.06 -6.07
C THR A 74 -5.81 -4.90 -6.35
N ASP A 75 -6.11 -5.14 -7.62
CA ASP A 75 -7.13 -6.09 -8.06
C ASP A 75 -6.64 -7.52 -7.83
N ASN A 76 -7.37 -8.31 -7.05
CA ASN A 76 -6.94 -9.65 -6.66
C ASN A 76 -6.99 -10.66 -7.82
N LYS A 77 -7.81 -10.41 -8.85
CA LYS A 77 -7.96 -11.31 -10.00
C LYS A 77 -6.80 -11.18 -10.98
N THR A 78 -6.31 -9.96 -11.19
CA THR A 78 -5.32 -9.63 -12.23
C THR A 78 -3.95 -9.24 -11.67
N GLY A 79 -3.87 -8.88 -10.38
CA GLY A 79 -2.68 -8.32 -9.76
C GLY A 79 -2.38 -6.88 -10.17
N LYS A 80 -3.27 -6.23 -10.92
CA LYS A 80 -3.08 -4.83 -11.35
C LYS A 80 -3.25 -3.88 -10.19
N ARG A 81 -2.36 -2.89 -10.10
CA ARG A 81 -2.55 -1.71 -9.27
C ARG A 81 -3.70 -0.88 -9.82
N LEU A 82 -4.74 -0.74 -9.03
CA LEU A 82 -5.89 0.11 -9.32
C LEU A 82 -5.60 1.56 -8.89
N ALA A 83 -5.08 1.74 -7.67
CA ALA A 83 -4.78 3.07 -7.14
C ALA A 83 -3.62 3.01 -6.14
N ILE A 84 -2.99 4.17 -5.90
CA ILE A 84 -1.88 4.31 -4.96
C ILE A 84 -1.85 5.71 -4.34
N GLY A 85 -1.73 5.75 -3.01
CA GLY A 85 -1.42 6.96 -2.25
C GLY A 85 0.08 7.26 -2.34
N ASN A 86 0.48 8.00 -3.37
CA ASN A 86 1.90 8.30 -3.60
C ASN A 86 2.54 9.14 -2.48
N ASN A 87 1.75 9.96 -1.80
CA ASN A 87 2.16 10.74 -0.65
C ASN A 87 1.58 10.14 0.64
N ALA A 88 2.23 10.41 1.77
CA ALA A 88 1.67 10.08 3.08
C ALA A 88 0.33 10.81 3.26
N GLN A 89 -0.69 10.04 3.61
CA GLN A 89 -2.04 10.51 3.85
C GLN A 89 -2.30 10.49 5.36
N ALA A 90 -2.78 11.62 5.88
CA ALA A 90 -3.11 11.74 7.30
C ALA A 90 -4.27 10.82 7.71
N ILE A 91 -4.15 10.28 8.92
CA ILE A 91 -5.19 9.52 9.62
C ILE A 91 -6.05 10.51 10.39
N THR A 92 -7.38 10.36 10.28
CA THR A 92 -8.32 11.19 11.02
C THR A 92 -8.62 10.55 12.35
N PHE A 93 -8.40 11.30 13.43
CA PHE A 93 -8.77 10.92 14.79
C PHE A 93 -10.07 11.62 15.17
N PRO A 94 -11.00 10.93 15.85
CA PRO A 94 -12.19 11.58 16.38
C PRO A 94 -11.76 12.59 17.45
N THR A 95 -12.39 13.76 17.44
CA THR A 95 -12.19 14.77 18.48
C THR A 95 -12.61 14.17 19.81
N GLU A 96 -11.75 14.25 20.83
CA GLU A 96 -12.11 13.80 22.18
C GLU A 96 -13.38 14.54 22.60
N LYS A 97 -14.44 13.81 22.95
CA LYS A 97 -15.60 14.40 23.61
C LYS A 97 -15.06 14.95 24.93
N THR A 98 -14.81 16.25 25.01
CA THR A 98 -14.71 16.95 26.28
C THR A 98 -16.07 16.77 26.95
N THR A 99 -16.20 15.76 27.80
CA THR A 99 -17.29 15.72 28.76
C THR A 99 -17.10 16.93 29.64
N ASP A 100 -17.89 17.98 29.38
CA ASP A 100 -18.30 18.91 30.44
C ASP A 100 -18.96 18.04 31.50
N ALA A 101 -18.17 17.61 32.48
CA ALA A 101 -18.62 16.94 33.67
C ALA A 101 -19.37 17.97 34.53
N ASP A 102 -20.55 18.38 34.08
CA ASP A 102 -21.58 19.04 34.89
C ASP A 102 -22.86 19.21 34.06
N LYS A 103 -23.68 18.16 34.01
CA LYS A 103 -25.14 18.22 34.14
C LYS A 103 -25.77 16.84 34.04
N ASP A 104 -26.13 16.34 35.22
CA ASP A 104 -27.36 15.63 35.55
C ASP A 104 -28.34 15.39 34.37
N SER A 105 -28.40 14.16 33.84
CA SER A 105 -29.68 13.54 33.46
C SER A 105 -29.51 12.07 33.10
N SER A 106 -30.24 11.23 33.83
CA SER A 106 -30.41 9.81 33.65
C SER A 106 -31.28 9.48 32.43
N VAL A 107 -30.71 9.48 31.23
CA VAL A 107 -31.25 8.72 30.08
C VAL A 107 -30.09 8.23 29.22
N SER A 108 -29.67 6.98 29.42
CA SER A 108 -28.82 6.26 28.47
C SER A 108 -29.68 5.81 27.30
N THR A 109 -29.85 6.68 26.31
CA THR A 109 -30.05 6.22 24.93
C THR A 109 -28.68 6.01 24.35
N ALA A 110 -28.31 4.74 24.09
CA ALA A 110 -27.15 4.42 23.27
C ALA A 110 -27.25 5.24 21.98
N LYS A 111 -26.38 6.23 21.84
CA LYS A 111 -26.30 7.04 20.63
C LYS A 111 -25.51 6.20 19.65
N ASP A 112 -26.15 5.77 18.57
CA ASP A 112 -25.46 5.08 17.48
C ASP A 112 -24.25 5.93 17.07
N GLU A 113 -23.05 5.33 17.15
CA GLU A 113 -21.82 5.97 16.72
C GLU A 113 -21.94 6.34 15.24
N THR A 114 -21.68 7.60 14.91
CA THR A 114 -21.57 8.03 13.52
C THR A 114 -20.20 7.65 12.97
N ALA A 115 -20.05 7.52 11.64
CA ALA A 115 -18.76 7.19 11.03
C ALA A 115 -17.62 8.17 11.39
N ASN A 116 -17.97 9.40 11.78
CA ASN A 116 -17.04 10.44 12.22
C ASN A 116 -16.60 10.31 13.69
N ASP A 117 -17.23 9.41 14.47
CA ASP A 117 -16.84 9.14 15.86
C ASP A 117 -15.68 8.11 15.95
N LYS A 118 -15.27 7.51 14.82
CA LYS A 118 -14.20 6.52 14.74
C LYS A 118 -12.91 7.10 14.19
N CYS A 119 -11.78 6.47 14.50
CA CYS A 119 -10.53 6.74 13.81
C CYS A 119 -10.59 6.15 12.39
N TYR A 120 -10.22 6.92 11.36
CA TYR A 120 -10.38 6.45 9.97
C TYR A 120 -9.37 7.06 8.99
N VAL A 121 -9.32 6.46 7.79
CA VAL A 121 -8.75 7.07 6.58
C VAL A 121 -9.67 6.79 5.37
N VAL A 122 -9.77 7.73 4.44
CA VAL A 122 -10.56 7.60 3.20
C VAL A 122 -9.63 7.51 1.99
N LEU A 123 -9.59 6.36 1.33
CA LEU A 123 -8.69 6.06 0.20
C LEU A 123 -9.41 6.29 -1.12
N GLN A 124 -9.09 7.39 -1.80
CA GLN A 124 -9.86 7.82 -2.97
C GLN A 124 -9.32 7.22 -4.27
N MET A 125 -10.23 6.83 -5.16
CA MET A 125 -9.95 6.32 -6.50
C MET A 125 -10.66 7.19 -7.55
N ASP A 126 -10.18 7.17 -8.79
CA ASP A 126 -10.98 7.72 -9.88
C ASP A 126 -12.25 6.87 -10.09
N GLY A 127 -13.31 7.51 -10.60
CA GLY A 127 -14.62 6.89 -10.68
C GLY A 127 -14.73 5.73 -11.68
N GLU A 128 -13.83 5.61 -12.65
CA GLU A 128 -13.83 4.48 -13.60
C GLU A 128 -13.17 3.25 -12.97
N THR A 129 -12.00 3.44 -12.37
CA THR A 129 -11.31 2.42 -11.57
C THR A 129 -12.23 1.90 -10.46
N PHE A 130 -12.89 2.81 -9.73
CA PHE A 130 -13.78 2.44 -8.62
C PHE A 130 -14.96 1.54 -9.04
N LYS A 131 -15.59 1.83 -10.19
CA LYS A 131 -16.70 1.01 -10.70
C LYS A 131 -16.28 -0.44 -10.89
N ASN A 132 -15.04 -0.64 -11.34
CA ASN A 132 -14.47 -1.95 -11.65
C ASN A 132 -13.81 -2.63 -10.44
N ALA A 133 -13.67 -1.94 -9.29
CA ALA A 133 -13.13 -2.52 -8.07
C ALA A 133 -14.17 -3.43 -7.40
N GLU A 134 -14.05 -4.74 -7.59
CA GLU A 134 -14.94 -5.75 -6.97
C GLU A 134 -14.24 -6.58 -5.91
N ASP A 135 -13.05 -7.06 -6.23
CA ASP A 135 -12.25 -7.95 -5.39
C ASP A 135 -10.83 -7.38 -5.32
N VAL A 136 -10.57 -6.63 -4.25
CA VAL A 136 -9.36 -5.83 -4.11
C VAL A 136 -8.70 -6.08 -2.76
N THR A 137 -7.38 -5.90 -2.73
CA THR A 137 -6.61 -5.80 -1.50
C THR A 137 -6.06 -4.39 -1.36
N VAL A 138 -6.23 -3.80 -0.17
CA VAL A 138 -5.55 -2.57 0.24
C VAL A 138 -4.35 -2.97 1.09
N ALA A 139 -3.13 -2.64 0.65
CA ALA A 139 -1.93 -2.75 1.48
C ALA A 139 -1.46 -1.36 1.92
N ALA A 140 -1.00 -1.24 3.16
CA ALA A 140 -0.59 0.04 3.74
C ALA A 140 0.71 -0.07 4.55
N ILE A 141 1.49 1.02 4.52
CA ILE A 141 2.64 1.29 5.40
C ILE A 141 2.29 2.52 6.23
N TYR A 142 2.39 2.39 7.55
CA TYR A 142 2.05 3.45 8.52
C TYR A 142 3.32 4.15 9.00
N TYR A 143 3.26 5.46 9.12
CA TYR A 143 4.38 6.32 9.49
C TYR A 143 4.10 7.09 10.78
N ASN A 144 5.15 7.31 11.56
CA ASN A 144 5.11 8.21 12.70
C ASN A 144 5.43 9.66 12.30
N GLU A 145 5.29 10.60 13.22
CA GLU A 145 5.62 12.04 13.05
C GLU A 145 7.07 12.32 12.57
N LYS A 146 7.97 11.33 12.60
CA LYS A 146 9.36 11.44 12.12
C LYS A 146 9.56 10.83 10.72
N ASP A 147 8.48 10.49 10.03
CA ASP A 147 8.48 9.76 8.76
C ASP A 147 9.14 8.37 8.83
N GLU A 148 9.18 7.75 10.02
CA GLU A 148 9.68 6.38 10.22
C GLU A 148 8.54 5.38 10.11
N ILE A 149 8.80 4.20 9.53
CA ILE A 149 7.79 3.14 9.41
C ILE A 149 7.48 2.57 10.79
N ALA A 150 6.23 2.66 11.21
CA ALA A 150 5.75 2.24 12.53
C ALA A 150 4.84 1.01 12.48
N GLY A 151 4.35 0.62 11.29
CA GLY A 151 3.56 -0.59 11.12
C GLY A 151 3.05 -0.80 9.71
N PHE A 152 2.26 -1.86 9.55
CA PHE A 152 1.78 -2.35 8.26
C PHE A 152 0.33 -2.81 8.36
N GLY A 153 -0.35 -2.92 7.22
CA GLY A 153 -1.73 -3.37 7.16
C GLY A 153 -2.13 -3.94 5.82
N SER A 154 -3.08 -4.88 5.83
CA SER A 154 -3.67 -5.47 4.62
C SER A 154 -5.16 -5.77 4.83
N ASN A 155 -6.00 -5.25 3.94
CA ASN A 155 -7.45 -5.44 3.97
C ASN A 155 -7.94 -6.01 2.65
N SER A 156 -8.64 -7.14 2.71
CA SER A 156 -9.23 -7.82 1.54
C SER A 156 -10.74 -8.07 1.68
N ASP A 157 -11.27 -7.76 2.86
CA ASP A 157 -12.65 -7.87 3.30
C ASP A 157 -13.40 -6.55 3.10
N ILE A 158 -13.28 -5.97 1.91
CA ILE A 158 -13.91 -4.69 1.59
C ILE A 158 -15.43 -4.90 1.39
N GLU A 159 -16.21 -4.32 2.28
CA GLU A 159 -17.66 -4.26 2.17
C GLU A 159 -18.06 -3.11 1.24
N TRP A 160 -18.81 -3.43 0.20
CA TRP A 160 -19.29 -2.46 -0.78
C TRP A 160 -20.73 -2.06 -0.47
N ASN A 161 -20.96 -0.80 -0.09
CA ASN A 161 -22.32 -0.29 0.08
C ASN A 161 -22.94 0.02 -1.30
N TYR A 162 -24.01 -0.69 -1.62
CA TYR A 162 -24.66 -0.69 -2.93
C TYR A 162 -26.03 0.00 -2.92
N ASP A 163 -26.26 0.92 -3.86
CA ASP A 163 -27.60 1.41 -4.24
C ASP A 163 -27.91 1.01 -5.70
N LYS A 164 -29.13 0.49 -5.91
CA LYS A 164 -29.63 -0.24 -7.08
C LYS A 164 -29.81 0.60 -8.35
N SER A 165 -29.68 1.93 -8.29
CA SER A 165 -29.93 2.77 -9.47
C SER A 165 -28.71 3.10 -10.34
N LYS A 166 -27.47 3.22 -9.80
CA LYS A 166 -26.36 3.86 -10.55
C LYS A 166 -24.89 3.68 -10.03
N ASN A 167 -24.29 2.51 -10.03
CA ASN A 167 -22.84 2.36 -9.72
C ASN A 167 -22.47 2.67 -8.24
N LYS A 168 -21.61 1.81 -7.66
CA LYS A 168 -21.12 1.86 -6.26
C LYS A 168 -20.77 3.28 -5.77
N PHE A 169 -21.02 3.59 -4.49
CA PHE A 169 -20.71 4.91 -3.89
C PHE A 169 -19.45 4.90 -3.02
N ASN A 170 -19.29 3.89 -2.14
CA ASN A 170 -18.10 3.71 -1.31
C ASN A 170 -17.87 2.22 -0.98
N GLY A 171 -16.65 1.90 -0.58
CA GLY A 171 -16.28 0.66 0.10
C GLY A 171 -15.83 0.96 1.52
N GLN A 172 -15.89 -0.02 2.40
CA GLN A 172 -15.42 0.12 3.78
C GLN A 172 -14.82 -1.19 4.31
N ALA A 173 -13.91 -1.08 5.26
CA ALA A 173 -13.41 -2.22 6.02
C ALA A 173 -12.94 -1.79 7.41
N ASN A 174 -12.92 -2.74 8.35
CA ASN A 174 -12.17 -2.58 9.59
C ASN A 174 -10.69 -2.78 9.26
N ALA A 175 -9.88 -1.74 9.48
CA ALA A 175 -8.49 -1.73 9.11
C ALA A 175 -7.71 -2.79 9.89
N ASN A 176 -6.92 -3.59 9.19
CA ASN A 176 -5.97 -4.48 9.84
C ASN A 176 -4.66 -3.70 10.01
N PHE A 177 -4.23 -3.54 11.26
CA PHE A 177 -2.95 -2.93 11.60
C PHE A 177 -2.15 -3.86 12.50
N PHE A 178 -0.84 -3.94 12.25
CA PHE A 178 0.11 -4.45 13.21
C PHE A 178 1.37 -3.59 13.22
N SER A 179 1.95 -3.43 14.41
CA SER A 179 3.18 -2.65 14.60
C SER A 179 4.38 -3.33 13.94
N GLU A 180 5.39 -2.54 13.62
CA GLU A 180 6.67 -3.03 13.11
C GLU A 180 7.36 -4.02 14.07
N GLU A 181 7.14 -3.87 15.37
CA GLU A 181 7.65 -4.80 16.39
C GLU A 181 7.06 -6.21 16.24
N ASN A 182 5.88 -6.31 15.63
CA ASN A 182 5.20 -7.57 15.33
C ASN A 182 5.57 -8.14 13.95
N VAL A 183 6.59 -7.59 13.27
CA VAL A 183 7.14 -8.16 12.03
C VAL A 183 8.13 -9.28 12.37
N SER A 184 7.90 -10.46 11.81
CA SER A 184 8.84 -11.59 11.86
C SER A 184 9.97 -11.38 10.86
N ASN A 185 9.61 -11.16 9.60
CA ASN A 185 10.53 -10.99 8.48
C ASN A 185 9.87 -10.24 7.32
N ILE A 186 10.70 -9.70 6.44
CA ILE A 186 10.29 -9.13 5.15
C ILE A 186 11.17 -9.78 4.10
N TYR A 187 10.59 -10.28 3.01
CA TYR A 187 11.38 -10.81 1.92
C TYR A 187 10.71 -10.58 0.57
N THR A 188 11.56 -10.57 -0.46
CA THR A 188 11.14 -10.52 -1.85
C THR A 188 10.92 -11.92 -2.41
N GLU A 189 9.96 -12.05 -3.31
CA GLU A 189 9.75 -13.28 -4.08
C GLU A 189 9.43 -12.94 -5.53
N ALA A 190 9.97 -13.72 -6.47
CA ALA A 190 9.61 -13.63 -7.88
C ALA A 190 8.75 -14.84 -8.27
N THR A 191 7.59 -14.58 -8.85
CA THR A 191 6.65 -15.63 -9.27
C THR A 191 6.29 -15.50 -10.75
N PRO A 192 6.68 -16.48 -11.60
CA PRO A 192 7.65 -17.54 -11.32
C PRO A 192 9.09 -17.00 -11.29
N ARG A 193 9.98 -17.61 -10.49
CA ARG A 193 11.39 -17.18 -10.39
C ARG A 193 12.21 -17.47 -11.67
N MET A 194 11.82 -18.48 -12.42
CA MET A 194 12.43 -18.86 -13.69
C MET A 194 11.43 -18.65 -14.82
N ILE A 195 11.83 -17.92 -15.86
CA ILE A 195 10.99 -17.59 -17.02
C ILE A 195 11.71 -17.91 -18.32
N ALA A 196 10.95 -18.22 -19.36
CA ALA A 196 11.49 -18.25 -20.72
C ALA A 196 11.81 -16.83 -21.20
N LYS A 197 12.55 -16.73 -22.31
CA LYS A 197 12.54 -15.50 -23.09
C LYS A 197 11.10 -15.18 -23.50
N ASP A 198 10.75 -13.91 -23.41
CA ASP A 198 9.39 -13.39 -23.52
C ASP A 198 8.39 -13.81 -22.43
N GLY A 199 8.80 -14.69 -21.51
CA GLY A 199 8.05 -15.00 -20.30
C GLY A 199 8.05 -13.83 -19.31
N VAL A 200 7.12 -13.86 -18.37
CA VAL A 200 6.86 -12.79 -17.42
C VAL A 200 6.95 -13.31 -16.00
N THR A 201 7.57 -12.53 -15.12
CA THR A 201 7.60 -12.76 -13.67
C THR A 201 7.13 -11.51 -12.95
N THR A 202 6.53 -11.67 -11.78
CA THR A 202 6.11 -10.57 -10.92
C THR A 202 6.82 -10.68 -9.59
N LEU A 203 7.40 -9.57 -9.13
CA LEU A 203 8.00 -9.49 -7.80
C LEU A 203 6.92 -9.16 -6.76
N SER A 204 7.01 -9.75 -5.58
CA SER A 204 6.32 -9.32 -4.36
C SER A 204 7.35 -8.95 -3.29
N CYS A 205 6.95 -8.10 -2.35
CA CYS A 205 7.72 -7.76 -1.16
C CYS A 205 6.76 -7.94 0.01
N ASN A 206 6.86 -9.09 0.67
CA ASN A 206 5.88 -9.56 1.63
C ASN A 206 6.38 -9.32 3.05
N VAL A 207 5.60 -8.60 3.84
CA VAL A 207 5.82 -8.38 5.27
C VAL A 207 5.05 -9.43 6.05
N TYR A 208 5.76 -10.24 6.83
CA TYR A 208 5.17 -11.33 7.60
C TYR A 208 4.99 -10.91 9.06
N PRO A 209 3.75 -10.89 9.57
CA PRO A 209 3.52 -10.74 11.00
C PRO A 209 4.06 -11.96 11.76
N LYS A 210 4.36 -11.76 13.05
CA LYS A 210 4.73 -12.84 13.99
C LYS A 210 3.57 -13.80 14.26
N ASP A 211 2.34 -13.33 14.09
CA ASP A 211 1.17 -14.20 14.11
C ASP A 211 1.14 -15.02 12.82
N GLU A 212 1.45 -16.31 12.93
CA GLU A 212 1.48 -17.25 11.80
C GLU A 212 0.11 -17.46 11.14
N SER A 213 -0.99 -17.08 11.81
CA SER A 213 -2.34 -17.14 11.23
C SER A 213 -2.67 -15.93 10.36
N ALA A 214 -1.93 -14.82 10.51
CA ALA A 214 -2.15 -13.61 9.75
C ALA A 214 -1.49 -13.69 8.37
N LYS A 215 -2.19 -13.18 7.36
CA LYS A 215 -1.69 -13.17 5.98
C LYS A 215 -0.56 -12.13 5.83
N PRO A 216 0.46 -12.42 5.00
CA PRO A 216 1.49 -11.44 4.71
C PRO A 216 0.91 -10.22 3.97
N VAL A 217 1.55 -9.06 4.19
CA VAL A 217 1.22 -7.81 3.51
C VAL A 217 2.18 -7.61 2.35
N ASN A 218 1.68 -7.63 1.11
CA ASN A 218 2.49 -7.31 -0.05
C ASN A 218 2.58 -5.79 -0.24
N ILE A 219 3.77 -5.22 -0.01
CA ILE A 219 4.05 -3.78 -0.12
C ILE A 219 4.81 -3.43 -1.41
N ILE A 220 4.90 -4.36 -2.37
CA ILE A 220 5.59 -4.12 -3.64
C ILE A 220 4.89 -2.99 -4.42
N GLY A 221 5.61 -1.92 -4.70
CA GLY A 221 5.04 -0.69 -5.27
C GLY A 221 4.87 0.46 -4.26
N LEU A 222 4.95 0.18 -2.95
CA LEU A 222 5.16 1.21 -1.92
C LEU A 222 6.64 1.40 -1.57
N VAL A 223 7.45 0.36 -1.80
CA VAL A 223 8.90 0.33 -1.59
C VAL A 223 9.68 0.58 -2.86
N LYS A 224 10.94 0.98 -2.69
CA LYS A 224 11.88 1.19 -3.79
C LYS A 224 12.53 -0.13 -4.20
N VAL A 225 12.47 -0.42 -5.50
CA VAL A 225 13.06 -1.61 -6.12
C VAL A 225 14.22 -1.18 -7.02
N LYS A 226 15.30 -1.97 -7.02
CA LYS A 226 16.47 -1.78 -7.88
C LYS A 226 16.78 -3.08 -8.62
N ILE A 227 17.20 -2.95 -9.87
CA ILE A 227 17.74 -4.07 -10.64
C ILE A 227 19.26 -3.94 -10.58
N ASP A 228 19.95 -5.05 -10.41
CA ASP A 228 21.42 -5.11 -10.47
C ASP A 228 22.00 -4.47 -11.73
N GLU A 229 23.23 -3.97 -11.62
CA GLU A 229 23.90 -3.29 -12.72
C GLU A 229 24.02 -4.22 -13.94
N GLY A 230 23.50 -3.76 -15.09
CA GLY A 230 23.45 -4.55 -16.32
C GLY A 230 22.38 -5.65 -16.32
N GLY A 231 21.48 -5.70 -15.34
CA GLY A 231 20.33 -6.61 -15.32
C GLY A 231 19.27 -6.24 -16.37
N ASP A 232 19.23 -4.98 -16.77
CA ASP A 232 18.37 -4.43 -17.83
C ASP A 232 18.60 -5.07 -19.22
N LYS A 233 19.74 -5.74 -19.44
CA LYS A 233 19.99 -6.50 -20.67
C LYS A 233 19.28 -7.86 -20.71
N TYR A 234 18.78 -8.35 -19.57
CA TYR A 234 18.15 -9.67 -19.45
C TYR A 234 16.67 -9.58 -19.11
N ILE A 235 16.26 -8.61 -18.29
CA ILE A 235 14.87 -8.37 -17.92
C ILE A 235 14.46 -6.93 -18.20
N GLN A 236 13.20 -6.74 -18.59
CA GLN A 236 12.62 -5.43 -18.87
C GLN A 236 11.31 -5.27 -18.09
N ALA A 237 11.12 -4.10 -17.46
CA ALA A 237 9.86 -3.79 -16.79
C ALA A 237 8.69 -3.82 -17.79
N VAL A 238 7.56 -4.36 -17.36
CA VAL A 238 6.32 -4.40 -18.13
C VAL A 238 5.44 -3.24 -17.69
N ASP A 239 5.05 -2.38 -18.62
CA ASP A 239 4.12 -1.28 -18.35
C ASP A 239 2.68 -1.71 -18.66
N ASN A 240 2.06 -2.45 -17.73
CA ASN A 240 0.67 -2.91 -17.85
C ASN A 240 -0.16 -2.71 -16.57
N GLY A 241 0.36 -1.91 -15.63
CA GLY A 241 -0.27 -1.62 -14.35
C GLY A 241 -0.02 -2.65 -13.24
N ILE A 242 0.66 -3.77 -13.50
CA ILE A 242 1.08 -4.71 -12.44
C ILE A 242 2.39 -4.19 -11.84
N PRO A 243 2.45 -3.88 -10.53
CA PRO A 243 3.68 -3.40 -9.91
C PRO A 243 4.84 -4.40 -10.08
N VAL A 244 5.98 -3.89 -10.53
CA VAL A 244 7.25 -4.63 -10.49
C VAL A 244 7.17 -5.98 -11.24
N GLN A 245 6.49 -5.94 -12.38
CA GLN A 245 6.43 -7.04 -13.33
C GLN A 245 7.56 -6.90 -14.37
N TYR A 246 8.24 -8.01 -14.66
CA TYR A 246 9.37 -8.06 -15.59
C TYR A 246 9.17 -9.13 -16.66
N LYS A 247 9.58 -8.80 -17.88
CA LYS A 247 9.66 -9.71 -19.02
C LYS A 247 11.10 -10.10 -19.29
N GLY A 248 11.36 -11.38 -19.57
CA GLY A 248 12.67 -11.85 -19.99
C GLY A 248 12.98 -11.46 -21.44
N ILE A 249 14.11 -10.82 -21.70
CA ILE A 249 14.52 -10.36 -23.03
C ILE A 249 15.81 -11.04 -23.55
N ALA A 250 16.66 -11.55 -22.66
CA ALA A 250 17.83 -12.35 -22.98
C ALA A 250 18.14 -13.37 -21.89
N TYR A 251 18.82 -14.46 -22.24
CA TYR A 251 19.15 -15.51 -21.28
C TYR A 251 20.19 -15.07 -20.25
N THR A 252 19.91 -15.32 -18.98
CA THR A 252 20.85 -15.05 -17.88
C THR A 252 21.93 -16.13 -17.83
N ASP A 253 23.02 -15.84 -17.13
CA ASP A 253 23.97 -16.89 -16.75
C ASP A 253 23.46 -17.71 -15.55
N LYS A 254 24.34 -18.52 -14.95
CA LYS A 254 24.01 -19.40 -13.82
C LYS A 254 23.60 -18.66 -12.54
N TRP A 255 23.90 -17.37 -12.42
CA TRP A 255 23.61 -16.57 -11.23
C TRP A 255 22.25 -15.87 -11.32
N GLY A 256 21.70 -15.72 -12.53
CA GLY A 256 20.47 -14.96 -12.74
C GLY A 256 20.72 -13.46 -12.69
N ILE A 257 19.66 -12.68 -12.49
CA ILE A 257 19.75 -11.25 -12.18
C ILE A 257 19.00 -10.98 -10.90
N ASP A 258 19.68 -10.37 -9.95
CA ASP A 258 19.07 -9.96 -8.71
C ASP A 258 18.27 -8.67 -8.89
N VAL A 259 17.07 -8.70 -8.29
CA VAL A 259 16.22 -7.54 -8.11
C VAL A 259 16.07 -7.34 -6.61
N ASP A 260 16.50 -6.17 -6.15
CA ASP A 260 16.69 -5.84 -4.75
C ASP A 260 15.65 -4.81 -4.28
N VAL A 261 15.30 -4.89 -3.01
CA VAL A 261 14.49 -3.90 -2.30
C VAL A 261 15.36 -3.32 -1.20
N ASP A 262 15.48 -1.99 -1.19
CA ASP A 262 16.28 -1.30 -0.17
C ASP A 262 15.82 -1.70 1.25
N ASP A 263 16.78 -1.86 2.17
CA ASP A 263 16.52 -2.12 3.59
C ASP A 263 15.40 -1.23 4.12
N ILE A 264 14.44 -1.85 4.80
CA ILE A 264 13.31 -1.14 5.37
C ILE A 264 13.70 -0.65 6.76
N LYS A 265 13.79 0.67 6.89
CA LYS A 265 14.02 1.34 8.17
C LYS A 265 12.70 1.56 8.89
N THR A 266 12.52 0.85 9.98
CA THR A 266 11.41 1.02 10.93
C THR A 266 11.83 1.90 12.10
N ALA A 267 10.87 2.27 12.96
CA ALA A 267 11.13 3.08 14.14
C ALA A 267 12.12 2.42 15.13
N SER A 268 12.09 1.08 15.29
CA SER A 268 12.99 0.38 16.21
C SER A 268 14.25 -0.21 15.55
N ARG A 269 14.22 -0.54 14.25
CA ARG A 269 15.32 -1.25 13.58
C ARG A 269 15.34 -1.10 12.05
N ALA A 270 16.47 -1.42 11.45
CA ALA A 270 16.53 -1.75 10.02
C ALA A 270 16.21 -3.24 9.84
N ILE A 271 15.40 -3.57 8.84
CA ILE A 271 15.09 -4.93 8.42
C ILE A 271 15.67 -5.12 7.02
N ASP A 272 16.62 -6.04 6.91
CA ASP A 272 17.13 -6.51 5.62
C ASP A 272 16.02 -7.28 4.90
N VAL A 273 15.72 -6.88 3.68
CA VAL A 273 14.68 -7.48 2.84
C VAL A 273 15.28 -8.55 1.91
N GLY A 274 16.56 -8.38 1.55
CA GLY A 274 17.27 -9.22 0.60
C GLY A 274 16.84 -9.09 -0.86
N ALA A 275 17.71 -9.60 -1.73
CA ALA A 275 17.50 -9.63 -3.16
C ALA A 275 16.87 -10.95 -3.64
N THR A 276 16.11 -10.85 -4.74
CA THR A 276 15.54 -12.01 -5.43
C THR A 276 16.15 -12.16 -6.81
N GLY A 277 16.78 -13.30 -7.06
CA GLY A 277 17.31 -13.66 -8.38
C GLY A 277 16.23 -14.14 -9.34
N ILE A 278 16.12 -13.51 -10.51
CA ILE A 278 15.28 -13.90 -11.65
C ILE A 278 16.16 -14.58 -12.71
N TYR A 279 15.70 -15.72 -13.21
CA TYR A 279 16.43 -16.48 -14.24
C TYR A 279 15.65 -16.49 -15.55
N VAL A 280 16.28 -16.03 -16.63
CA VAL A 280 15.72 -16.13 -17.98
C VAL A 280 16.42 -17.28 -18.69
N THR A 281 15.68 -18.36 -18.99
CA THR A 281 16.25 -19.59 -19.52
C THR A 281 15.31 -20.32 -20.47
N ASP A 282 15.87 -20.99 -21.48
CA ASP A 282 15.13 -21.94 -22.34
C ASP A 282 15.15 -23.37 -21.78
N ARG A 283 15.89 -23.59 -20.69
CA ARG A 283 16.00 -24.90 -20.05
C ARG A 283 14.70 -25.23 -19.33
N LYS A 284 14.11 -26.36 -19.71
CA LYS A 284 13.04 -26.98 -18.93
C LYS A 284 13.67 -27.58 -17.68
N VAL A 285 13.10 -27.30 -16.50
CA VAL A 285 13.43 -28.03 -15.28
C VAL A 285 12.95 -29.47 -15.48
N THR A 286 13.89 -30.40 -15.67
CA THR A 286 13.58 -31.81 -15.91
C THR A 286 13.59 -32.63 -14.62
N ALA A 287 14.30 -32.18 -13.58
CA ALA A 287 14.32 -32.76 -12.24
C ALA A 287 14.94 -31.78 -11.22
N PHE A 288 14.67 -32.00 -9.92
CA PHE A 288 15.45 -31.47 -8.82
C PHE A 288 16.14 -32.65 -8.10
N GLU A 289 17.39 -32.47 -7.70
CA GLU A 289 18.10 -33.42 -6.84
C GLU A 289 18.37 -32.76 -5.50
N ILE A 290 17.89 -33.35 -4.41
CA ILE A 290 18.22 -32.93 -3.05
C ILE A 290 19.44 -33.73 -2.63
N VAL A 291 20.61 -33.09 -2.59
CA VAL A 291 21.83 -33.71 -2.09
C VAL A 291 21.90 -33.46 -0.59
N SER A 292 21.67 -34.49 0.21
CA SER A 292 21.90 -34.44 1.66
C SER A 292 23.41 -34.43 1.93
N GLY A 293 23.90 -33.35 2.54
CA GLY A 293 25.25 -33.27 3.13
C GLY A 293 25.29 -33.82 4.54
#